data_AF-A0A7V5L393-F1
#
_entry.id   AF-A0A7V5L393-F1
#
_cell.length_a   1.000
_cell.length_b   1.000
_cell.length_c   1.000
_cell.angle_alpha   90.00
_cell.angle_beta   90.00
_cell.angle_gamma   90.00
#
_symmetry.space_group_name_H-M   'P 1'
#
loop_
_entity.id
_entity.type
_entity.pdbx_description
1 polymer ?
#
loop_
_entity_poly.entity_id
_entity_poly.type
_entity_poly.pdbx_seq_one_letter_code
_entity_poly.pdbx_strand_id
1 'polypeptide(L)'
;MFSVGEPIKIVDLAKRMIELSGRDDIDIEFTGLRAGEKLYEELLIDDADLKTEYSSIMVSQNPPVDYSSLLAKIDKLIDEEENLLDILKEIVPEFNHNRNL
;
A
#
# COMPACT_ATOMS: atom_id res chain seq x y z
N MET A 1 -11.17 -15.05 12.98
CA MET A 1 -11.13 -13.70 12.37
C MET A 1 -9.74 -13.18 12.62
N PHE A 2 -8.92 -13.03 11.58
CA PHE A 2 -7.54 -12.55 11.69
C PHE A 2 -7.57 -11.10 12.21
N SER A 3 -6.80 -10.78 13.25
CA SER A 3 -6.78 -9.43 13.83
C SER A 3 -5.55 -8.67 13.34
N VAL A 4 -5.63 -8.05 12.15
CA VAL A 4 -4.71 -6.93 11.82
C VAL A 4 -4.97 -5.72 12.73
N GLY A 5 -5.94 -5.82 13.65
CA GLY A 5 -6.47 -4.73 14.44
C GLY A 5 -7.60 -4.03 13.71
N GLU A 6 -8.21 -3.06 14.38
CA GLU A 6 -9.14 -2.13 13.73
C GLU A 6 -8.35 -1.04 13.00
N PRO A 7 -8.80 -0.60 11.81
CA PRO A 7 -8.16 0.49 11.11
C PRO A 7 -8.21 1.77 11.96
N ILE A 8 -7.06 2.44 12.09
CA ILE A 8 -6.93 3.67 12.87
C ILE A 8 -6.99 4.86 11.92
N LYS A 9 -7.80 5.87 12.27
CA LYS A 9 -7.82 7.15 11.54
C LYS A 9 -6.64 8.01 11.95
N ILE A 10 -5.89 8.51 10.98
CA ILE A 10 -4.72 9.38 11.21
C ILE A 10 -5.08 10.63 12.00
N VAL A 11 -6.27 11.21 11.79
CA VAL A 11 -6.76 12.37 12.56
C VAL A 11 -6.94 12.05 14.06
N ASP A 12 -7.37 10.83 14.40
CA ASP A 12 -7.58 10.45 15.80
C ASP A 12 -6.23 10.19 16.48
N LEU A 13 -5.27 9.62 15.75
CA LEU A 13 -3.88 9.53 16.20
C LEU A 13 -3.28 10.92 16.47
N ALA A 14 -3.45 11.86 15.55
CA ALA A 14 -2.94 13.23 15.72
C ALA A 14 -3.53 13.92 16.96
N LYS A 15 -4.85 13.84 17.15
CA LYS A 15 -5.53 14.34 18.36
C LYS A 15 -4.97 13.71 19.63
N ARG A 16 -4.75 12.38 19.61
CA ARG A 16 -4.20 11.65 20.75
C ARG A 16 -2.77 12.09 21.08
N MET A 17 -1.95 12.35 20.07
CA MET A 17 -0.59 12.85 20.27
C MET A 17 -0.58 14.25 20.91
N ILE A 18 -1.47 15.14 20.49
CA ILE A 18 -1.62 16.48 21.08
C ILE A 18 -2.07 16.36 22.55
N GLU A 19 -3.09 15.55 22.83
CA GLU A 19 -3.58 15.29 24.20
C GLU A 19 -2.45 14.79 25.12
N LEU A 20 -1.69 13.78 24.66
CA LEU A 20 -0.58 13.20 25.43
C LEU A 20 0.60 14.16 25.61
N SER A 21 0.75 15.16 24.75
CA SER A 21 1.80 16.17 24.86
C SER A 21 1.51 17.24 25.93
N GLY A 22 0.25 17.33 26.40
CA GLY A 22 -0.17 18.36 27.36
C GLY A 22 -0.20 19.78 26.75
N ARG A 23 -0.18 19.90 25.42
CA ARG A 23 -0.27 21.16 24.70
C ARG A 23 -1.67 21.38 24.15
N ASP A 24 -2.14 22.62 24.24
CA ASP A 24 -3.43 23.11 23.78
C ASP A 24 -3.31 24.12 22.63
N ASP A 25 -2.08 24.43 22.21
CA ASP A 25 -1.74 25.43 21.19
C ASP A 25 -1.35 24.81 19.83
N ILE A 26 -1.71 23.55 19.60
CA ILE A 26 -1.42 22.84 18.34
C ILE A 26 -2.71 22.67 17.54
N ASP A 27 -2.78 23.30 16.37
CA ASP A 27 -3.87 23.14 15.42
C ASP A 27 -3.60 21.97 14.45
N ILE A 28 -4.67 21.31 13.98
CA ILE A 28 -4.61 20.30 12.92
C ILE A 28 -5.11 20.92 11.62
N GLU A 29 -4.23 21.01 10.63
CA GLU A 29 -4.55 21.48 9.27
C GLU A 29 -4.62 20.29 8.29
N PHE A 30 -5.64 20.29 7.42
CA PHE A 30 -5.79 19.26 6.38
C PHE A 30 -5.25 19.78 5.05
N THR A 31 -4.14 19.19 4.60
CA THR A 31 -3.47 19.59 3.34
C THR A 31 -3.92 18.79 2.11
N GLY A 32 -4.87 17.86 2.28
CA GLY A 32 -5.31 16.94 1.23
C GLY A 32 -4.35 15.75 1.02
N LEU A 33 -4.75 14.85 0.12
CA LEU A 33 -3.94 13.69 -0.27
C LEU A 33 -2.94 14.09 -1.34
N ARG A 34 -1.73 13.53 -1.27
CA ARG A 34 -0.69 13.67 -2.29
C ARG A 34 -1.01 12.75 -3.49
N ALA A 35 -0.39 13.04 -4.62
CA ALA A 35 -0.47 12.17 -5.80
C ALA A 35 0.03 10.76 -5.43
N GLY A 36 -0.73 9.73 -5.80
CA GLY A 36 -0.46 8.33 -5.49
C GLY A 36 -0.91 7.86 -4.11
N GLU A 37 -1.37 8.75 -3.21
CA GLU A 37 -1.81 8.33 -1.88
C GLU A 37 -3.22 7.71 -1.90
N LYS A 38 -3.38 6.65 -1.11
CA LYS A 38 -4.67 6.02 -0.82
C LYS A 38 -5.22 6.56 0.51
N LEU A 39 -6.53 6.75 0.58
CA LEU A 39 -7.22 7.12 1.82
C LEU A 39 -7.36 5.93 2.78
N TYR A 40 -7.40 4.72 2.22
CA TYR A 40 -7.48 3.45 2.94
C TYR A 40 -6.54 2.45 2.26
N GLU A 41 -5.81 1.69 3.07
CA GLU A 41 -5.05 0.54 2.58
C GLU A 41 -5.97 -0.66 2.40
N GLU A 42 -5.57 -1.56 1.49
CA GLU A 42 -6.25 -2.83 1.29
C GLU A 42 -5.99 -3.75 2.49
N LEU A 43 -7.01 -4.49 2.92
CA LEU A 43 -6.84 -5.51 3.95
C LEU A 43 -6.04 -6.66 3.34
N LEU A 44 -4.98 -7.09 4.04
CA LEU A 44 -4.10 -8.19 3.65
C LEU A 44 -4.76 -9.59 3.68
N ILE A 45 -6.08 -9.67 3.66
CA ILE A 45 -6.82 -10.93 3.74
C ILE A 45 -7.63 -11.05 2.45
N ASP A 46 -7.20 -11.95 1.58
CA ASP A 46 -8.00 -12.43 0.46
C ASP A 46 -8.79 -13.66 0.91
N ASP A 47 -10.01 -13.84 0.41
CA ASP A 47 -10.81 -15.05 0.61
C ASP A 47 -10.08 -16.30 0.06
N ALA A 48 -9.12 -16.11 -0.86
CA ALA A 48 -8.27 -17.16 -1.42
C ALA A 48 -7.06 -17.55 -0.54
N ASP A 49 -6.78 -16.83 0.55
CA ASP A 49 -5.60 -17.10 1.39
C ASP A 49 -5.75 -18.39 2.21
N LEU A 50 -4.66 -19.17 2.28
CA LEU A 50 -4.64 -20.43 3.03
C LEU A 50 -4.36 -20.18 4.50
N LYS A 51 -5.17 -20.78 5.36
CA LYS A 51 -4.97 -20.74 6.82
C LYS A 51 -3.84 -21.67 7.24
N THR A 52 -3.05 -21.22 8.21
CA THR A 52 -2.08 -22.07 8.92
C THR A 52 -2.65 -22.54 10.26
N GLU A 53 -1.89 -23.33 11.01
CA GLU A 53 -2.23 -23.70 12.41
C GLU A 53 -2.25 -22.47 13.35
N TYR A 54 -1.59 -21.37 12.97
CA TYR A 54 -1.56 -20.14 13.73
C TYR A 54 -2.60 -19.15 13.19
N SER A 55 -3.54 -18.74 14.05
CA SER A 55 -4.63 -17.83 13.67
C SER A 55 -4.18 -16.45 13.15
N SER A 56 -2.95 -16.04 13.45
CA SER A 56 -2.34 -14.78 13.01
C SER A 56 -1.39 -14.94 11.82
N ILE A 57 -1.35 -16.12 11.18
CA ILE A 57 -0.50 -16.37 10.00
C ILE A 57 -1.35 -16.98 8.89
N MET A 58 -1.31 -16.34 7.73
CA MET A 58 -1.97 -16.75 6.49
C MET A 58 -0.94 -16.84 5.37
N VAL A 59 -1.19 -17.70 4.37
CA VAL A 59 -0.33 -17.88 3.21
C VAL A 59 -1.10 -17.43 1.97
N SER A 60 -0.64 -16.32 1.38
CA SER A 60 -1.22 -15.81 0.14
C SER A 60 -0.71 -16.57 -1.08
N GLN A 61 -1.55 -16.62 -2.11
CA GLN A 61 -1.23 -17.27 -3.37
C GLN A 61 -0.39 -16.33 -4.23
N ASN A 62 0.83 -16.74 -4.58
CA ASN A 62 1.65 -16.02 -5.55
C ASN A 62 1.83 -16.88 -6.80
N PRO A 63 1.30 -16.47 -7.97
CA PRO A 63 1.48 -17.22 -9.19
C PRO A 63 2.96 -17.25 -9.62
N PRO A 64 3.44 -18.36 -10.20
CA PRO A 64 4.80 -18.42 -10.71
C PRO A 64 4.98 -17.44 -11.87
N VAL A 65 6.11 -16.74 -11.88
CA VAL A 65 6.49 -15.78 -12.92
C VAL A 65 7.70 -16.32 -13.68
N ASP A 66 7.73 -16.12 -15.00
CA ASP A 66 8.92 -16.41 -15.80
C ASP A 66 10.02 -15.39 -15.50
N TYR A 67 11.08 -15.86 -14.84
CA TYR A 67 12.20 -15.03 -14.41
C TYR A 67 12.94 -14.38 -15.58
N SER A 68 13.09 -15.07 -16.71
CA SER A 68 13.79 -14.51 -17.87
C SER A 68 13.03 -13.34 -18.47
N SER A 69 11.71 -13.48 -18.64
CA SER A 69 10.83 -12.38 -19.06
C SER A 69 10.80 -11.23 -18.06
N LEU A 70 10.75 -11.52 -16.75
CA LEU A 70 10.75 -10.51 -15.70
C LEU A 70 12.04 -9.67 -15.70
N LEU A 71 13.20 -10.32 -15.77
CA LEU A 71 14.49 -9.63 -15.80
C LEU A 71 14.62 -8.72 -17.02
N ALA A 72 14.20 -9.19 -18.20
CA ALA A 72 14.22 -8.35 -19.41
C ALA A 72 13.33 -7.10 -19.27
N LYS A 73 12.18 -7.20 -18.60
CA LYS A 73 11.31 -6.05 -18.31
C LYS A 73 11.93 -5.10 -17.28
N ILE A 74 12.62 -5.62 -16.27
CA ILE A 74 13.34 -4.81 -15.27
C ILE A 74 14.50 -4.05 -15.93
N ASP A 75 15.28 -4.70 -16.79
CA ASP A 75 16.37 -4.05 -17.52
C ASP A 75 15.82 -2.89 -18.39
N LYS A 76 14.70 -3.13 -19.09
CA LYS A 76 14.01 -2.09 -19.85
C LYS A 76 13.54 -0.92 -18.96
N LEU A 77 13.09 -1.22 -17.74
CA LEU A 77 12.62 -0.20 -16.78
C LEU A 77 13.76 0.69 -16.29
N ILE A 78 14.99 0.17 -16.17
CA ILE A 78 16.16 0.92 -15.72
C ILE A 78 16.60 1.96 -16.77
N ASP A 79 16.51 1.60 -18.05
CA ASP A 79 16.98 2.44 -19.16
C ASP A 79 15.90 3.42 -19.71
N GLU A 80 14.66 3.36 -19.21
CA GLU A 80 13.52 4.15 -19.72
C GLU A 80 13.20 5.36 -18.81
N GLU A 81 13.16 6.56 -19.39
CA GLU A 81 12.81 7.80 -18.66
C GLU A 81 11.36 8.27 -18.92
N GLU A 82 10.79 8.02 -20.10
CA GLU A 82 9.51 8.62 -20.51
C GLU A 82 8.31 7.71 -20.22
N ASN A 83 8.44 6.40 -20.42
CA ASN A 83 7.33 5.43 -20.36
C ASN A 83 7.39 4.49 -19.14
N LEU A 84 8.04 4.92 -18.06
CA LEU A 84 8.28 4.11 -16.86
C LEU A 84 7.00 3.47 -16.28
N LEU A 85 5.91 4.24 -16.21
CA LEU A 85 4.66 3.77 -15.61
C LEU A 85 3.96 2.70 -16.45
N ASP A 86 4.10 2.76 -17.77
CA ASP A 86 3.52 1.75 -18.66
C ASP A 86 4.28 0.43 -18.55
N ILE A 87 5.62 0.49 -18.50
CA ILE A 87 6.45 -0.70 -18.27
C ILE A 87 6.17 -1.28 -16.87
N LEU A 88 6.05 -0.43 -15.85
CA LEU A 88 5.71 -0.88 -14.50
C LEU A 88 4.35 -1.60 -14.48
N LYS A 89 3.38 -1.11 -15.25
CA LYS A 89 2.06 -1.75 -15.38
C LYS A 89 2.10 -3.07 -16.15
N GLU A 90 3.07 -3.27 -17.04
CA GLU A 90 3.31 -4.59 -17.68
C GLU A 90 3.93 -5.61 -16.72
N ILE A 91 4.63 -5.16 -15.67
CA ILE A 91 5.23 -6.02 -14.63
C ILE A 91 4.21 -6.29 -13.52
N VAL A 92 3.46 -5.26 -13.12
CA VAL A 92 2.47 -5.27 -12.04
C VAL A 92 1.12 -4.83 -12.63
N PRO A 93 0.34 -5.74 -13.25
CA PRO A 93 -0.90 -5.40 -13.95
C PRO A 93 -1.95 -4.68 -13.09
N GLU A 94 -1.96 -4.98 -11.79
CA GLU A 94 -2.81 -4.37 -10.77
C GLU A 94 -2.38 -2.96 -10.36
N PHE A 95 -1.20 -2.50 -10.80
CA PHE A 95 -0.71 -1.16 -10.50
C PHE A 95 -1.63 -0.11 -11.12
N ASN A 96 -2.23 0.70 -10.24
CA ASN A 96 -3.03 1.85 -10.62
C ASN A 96 -2.39 3.13 -10.08
N HIS A 97 -1.74 3.87 -10.98
CA HIS A 97 -1.11 5.14 -10.63
C HIS A 97 -2.19 6.23 -10.48
N ASN A 98 -2.67 6.43 -9.25
CA ASN A 98 -3.64 7.46 -8.96
C ASN A 98 -2.98 8.85 -8.97
N ARG A 99 -3.13 9.60 -10.06
CA ARG A 99 -2.52 10.92 -10.21
C ARG A 99 -3.22 12.04 -9.44
N ASN A 100 -4.39 11.80 -8.83
CA ASN A 100 -5.21 12.80 -8.11
C ASN A 100 -5.06 14.21 -8.71
N LEU A 101 -5.55 14.41 -9.96
CA LEU A 101 -5.66 15.73 -10.57
C LEU A 101 -6.89 16.47 -10.03
#